data_AF-A0A2T6C4T0-F1
#
_entry.id   AF-A0A2T6C4T0-F1
#
_cell.length_a   1.000
_cell.length_b   1.000
_cell.length_c   1.000
_cell.angle_alpha   90.00
_cell.angle_beta   90.00
_cell.angle_gamma   90.00
#
_symmetry.space_group_name_H-M   'P 1'
#
loop_
_entity.id
_entity.type
_entity.pdbx_description
1 polymer ?
#
loop_
_entity_poly.entity_id
_entity_poly.type
_entity_poly.pdbx_seq_one_letter_code
_entity_poly.pdbx_strand_id
1 'polypeptide(L)'
;MGFQMLFGSLGLILTGVTLAGWHPFHFNASSMMILFYLAFLSAAGFVLWNNVMKYNPVGKVSMFLFTIPVFGVMLSGLLLGESLHLFILLGLTLVAGGILIVNREPEKSSREKHPAAVFVRETRP
;
A
#
# COMPACT_ATOMS: atom_id res chain seq x y z
N MET A 1 1.42 -12.48 -11.42
CA MET A 1 0.47 -11.35 -11.27
C MET A 1 -0.77 -11.52 -12.14
N GLY A 2 -0.67 -11.64 -13.47
CA GLY A 2 -1.86 -11.70 -14.36
C GLY A 2 -2.89 -12.81 -14.04
N PHE A 3 -2.43 -14.05 -13.76
CA PHE A 3 -3.34 -15.14 -13.40
C PHE A 3 -4.10 -14.90 -12.09
N GLN A 4 -3.44 -14.32 -11.07
CA GLN A 4 -4.09 -14.01 -9.78
C GLN A 4 -5.21 -12.97 -9.95
N MET A 5 -5.00 -11.98 -10.83
CA MET A 5 -6.01 -10.96 -11.15
C MET A 5 -7.19 -11.56 -11.93
N LEU A 6 -6.92 -12.48 -12.86
CA LEU A 6 -7.96 -13.20 -13.60
C LEU A 6 -8.84 -14.04 -12.66
N PHE A 7 -8.24 -14.85 -11.78
CA PHE A 7 -9.00 -15.63 -10.79
C PHE A 7 -9.77 -14.74 -9.81
N GLY A 8 -9.18 -13.63 -9.35
CA GLY A 8 -9.86 -12.66 -8.50
C GLY A 8 -11.06 -12.00 -9.19
N SER A 9 -10.92 -11.64 -10.47
CA SER A 9 -12.03 -11.05 -11.25
C SER A 9 -13.17 -12.03 -11.49
N LEU A 10 -12.87 -13.31 -11.74
CA LEU A 10 -13.89 -14.35 -11.87
C LEU A 10 -14.70 -14.51 -10.58
N GLY A 11 -14.02 -14.50 -9.42
CA GLY A 11 -14.68 -14.52 -8.11
C GLY A 11 -15.58 -13.31 -7.90
N LEU A 12 -15.10 -12.10 -8.24
CA LEU A 12 -15.89 -10.86 -8.13
C LEU A 12 -17.11 -10.82 -9.06
N ILE A 13 -17.00 -11.36 -10.27
CA ILE A 13 -18.12 -11.47 -11.20
C ILE A 13 -19.17 -12.43 -10.61
N LEU A 14 -18.74 -13.57 -10.08
CA LEU A 14 -19.64 -14.57 -9.51
C LEU A 14 -20.42 -13.99 -8.31
N THR A 15 -19.73 -13.31 -7.39
CA THR A 15 -20.36 -12.69 -6.21
C THR A 15 -21.19 -11.47 -6.57
N GLY A 16 -20.78 -10.69 -7.58
CA GLY A 16 -21.55 -9.56 -8.09
C GLY A 16 -22.90 -9.99 -8.67
N VAL A 17 -22.92 -11.07 -9.45
CA VAL A 17 -24.17 -11.59 -10.04
C VAL A 17 -25.11 -12.15 -8.97
N THR A 18 -24.60 -12.84 -7.94
CA THR A 18 -25.45 -13.43 -6.90
C THR A 18 -26.02 -12.39 -5.94
N LEU A 19 -25.29 -11.31 -5.63
CA LEU A 19 -25.71 -10.29 -4.67
C LEU A 19 -26.46 -9.12 -5.33
N ALA A 20 -26.01 -8.66 -6.50
CA ALA A 20 -26.53 -7.45 -7.14
C ALA A 20 -27.53 -7.75 -8.28
N GLY A 21 -27.65 -9.02 -8.71
CA GLY A 21 -28.52 -9.42 -9.81
C GLY A 21 -27.89 -9.23 -11.20
N TRP A 22 -28.62 -9.62 -12.25
CA TRP A 22 -28.09 -9.70 -13.62
C TRP A 22 -27.87 -8.33 -14.28
N HIS A 23 -28.60 -7.28 -13.86
CA HIS A 23 -28.48 -5.94 -14.44
C HIS A 23 -28.87 -4.80 -13.47
N PRO A 24 -28.09 -4.54 -12.41
CA PRO A 24 -28.35 -3.43 -11.47
C PRO A 24 -27.83 -2.07 -11.97
N PHE A 25 -27.08 -2.04 -13.07
CA PHE A 25 -26.36 -0.85 -13.51
C PHE A 25 -27.13 -0.06 -14.55
N HIS A 26 -27.41 1.21 -14.25
CA HIS A 26 -27.77 2.19 -15.27
C HIS A 26 -26.49 2.71 -15.94
N PHE A 27 -26.20 2.19 -17.13
CA PHE A 27 -25.07 2.63 -17.94
C PHE A 27 -25.34 4.03 -18.51
N ASN A 28 -24.89 5.05 -17.79
CA ASN A 28 -24.82 6.43 -18.26
C ASN A 28 -23.38 6.77 -18.65
N ALA A 29 -23.18 7.71 -19.57
CA ALA A 29 -21.87 8.25 -19.93
C ALA A 29 -21.08 8.74 -18.69
N SER A 30 -21.77 9.34 -17.71
CA SER A 30 -21.16 9.73 -16.44
C SER A 30 -20.60 8.54 -15.65
N SER A 31 -21.33 7.43 -15.60
CA SER A 31 -20.88 6.20 -14.91
C SER A 31 -19.66 5.60 -15.61
N MET A 32 -19.63 5.64 -16.95
CA MET A 32 -18.48 5.17 -17.72
C MET A 32 -17.22 6.00 -17.44
N MET A 33 -17.35 7.33 -17.38
CA MET A 33 -16.24 8.23 -17.04
C MET A 33 -15.70 7.98 -15.63
N ILE A 34 -16.57 7.82 -14.64
CA ILE A 34 -16.15 7.54 -13.25
C ILE A 34 -15.41 6.20 -13.14
N LEU A 35 -15.90 5.17 -13.84
CA LEU A 35 -15.28 3.85 -13.86
C LEU A 35 -13.89 3.91 -14.49
N PHE A 36 -13.76 4.62 -15.62
CA PHE A 36 -12.47 4.79 -16.27
C PHE A 36 -11.47 5.55 -15.39
N TYR A 37 -11.93 6.63 -14.73
CA TYR A 37 -11.12 7.39 -13.78
C TYR A 37 -10.58 6.52 -12.64
N LEU A 38 -11.46 5.74 -11.98
CA LEU A 38 -11.07 4.85 -10.88
C LEU A 38 -10.16 3.71 -11.35
N ALA A 39 -10.45 3.10 -12.51
CA ALA A 39 -9.62 2.05 -13.08
C ALA A 39 -8.21 2.55 -13.42
N PHE A 40 -8.12 3.72 -14.06
CA PHE A 40 -6.84 4.35 -14.38
C PHE A 40 -6.05 4.69 -13.11
N LEU A 41 -6.70 5.32 -12.12
CA LEU A 41 -6.08 5.68 -10.84
C LEU A 41 -5.54 4.44 -10.10
N SER A 42 -6.33 3.37 -10.07
CA SER A 42 -5.91 2.08 -9.47
C SER A 42 -4.75 1.44 -10.22
N ALA A 43 -4.78 1.44 -11.56
CA ALA A 43 -3.72 0.87 -12.38
C ALA A 43 -2.40 1.64 -12.19
N ALA A 44 -2.44 2.97 -12.21
CA ALA A 44 -1.28 3.82 -11.96
C ALA A 44 -0.71 3.58 -10.55
N GLY A 45 -1.56 3.53 -9.53
CA GLY A 45 -1.13 3.21 -8.16
C GLY A 45 -0.50 1.82 -8.04
N PHE A 46 -1.10 0.81 -8.67
CA PHE A 46 -0.55 -0.54 -8.68
C PHE A 46 0.80 -0.61 -9.41
N VAL A 47 0.96 0.08 -10.53
CA VAL A 47 2.25 0.14 -11.26
C VAL A 47 3.33 0.82 -10.42
N LEU A 48 3.01 1.97 -9.81
CA LEU A 48 3.93 2.68 -8.92
C LEU A 48 4.35 1.80 -7.74
N TRP A 49 3.39 1.14 -7.09
CA TRP A 49 3.64 0.21 -5.99
C TRP A 49 4.56 -0.94 -6.40
N ASN A 50 4.26 -1.61 -7.50
CA ASN A 50 5.10 -2.70 -8.01
C ASN A 50 6.51 -2.22 -8.38
N ASN A 51 6.62 -1.02 -8.95
CA ASN A 51 7.91 -0.45 -9.30
C ASN A 51 8.75 -0.14 -8.04
N VAL A 52 8.16 0.48 -7.03
CA VAL A 52 8.83 0.82 -5.76
C VAL A 52 9.29 -0.44 -5.01
N MET A 53 8.46 -1.49 -4.98
CA MET A 53 8.81 -2.79 -4.40
C MET A 53 9.98 -3.48 -5.10
N LYS A 54 10.17 -3.24 -6.40
CA LYS A 54 11.27 -3.85 -7.16
C LYS A 54 12.65 -3.35 -6.70
N TYR A 55 12.72 -2.15 -6.12
CA TYR A 55 13.97 -1.50 -5.72
C TYR A 55 14.13 -1.33 -4.20
N ASN A 56 13.10 -1.62 -3.39
CA ASN A 56 13.11 -1.44 -1.94
C ASN A 56 12.60 -2.69 -1.23
N PRO A 57 13.17 -3.04 -0.06
CA PRO A 57 12.61 -4.10 0.77
C PRO A 57 11.17 -3.76 1.15
N VAL A 58 10.29 -4.75 1.03
CA VAL A 58 8.82 -4.63 1.21
C VAL A 58 8.47 -3.90 2.52
N GLY A 59 9.25 -4.09 3.59
CA GLY A 59 9.06 -3.39 4.86
C GLY A 59 9.12 -1.86 4.77
N LYS A 60 10.01 -1.27 3.94
CA LYS A 60 10.05 0.19 3.76
C LYS A 60 8.83 0.72 3.02
N VAL A 61 8.30 -0.06 2.09
CA VAL A 61 7.14 0.31 1.27
C VAL A 61 5.85 0.20 2.07
N SER A 62 5.73 -0.82 2.93
CA SER A 62 4.63 -0.97 3.88
C SER A 62 4.57 0.18 4.89
N MET A 63 5.68 0.83 5.23
CA MET A 63 5.66 2.00 6.12
C MET A 63 4.93 3.21 5.53
N PHE A 64 4.95 3.38 4.20
CA PHE A 64 4.18 4.43 3.53
C PHE A 64 2.66 4.19 3.61
N LEU A 65 2.22 2.93 3.73
CA LEU A 65 0.79 2.63 3.92
C LEU A 65 0.25 3.23 5.22
N PHE A 66 1.10 3.35 6.24
CA PHE A 66 0.70 3.99 7.49
C PHE A 66 0.54 5.51 7.36
N THR A 67 1.15 6.13 6.35
CA THR A 67 0.97 7.57 6.08
C THR A 67 -0.33 7.86 5.30
N ILE A 68 -0.94 6.86 4.65
CA ILE A 68 -2.22 6.99 3.93
C ILE A 68 -3.33 7.63 4.80
N PRO A 69 -3.65 7.12 6.01
CA PRO A 69 -4.68 7.73 6.85
C PRO A 69 -4.36 9.17 7.26
N VAL A 70 -3.08 9.51 7.49
CA VAL A 70 -2.67 10.88 7.83
C VAL A 70 -2.95 11.83 6.67
N PHE A 71 -2.47 11.49 5.47
CA PHE A 71 -2.75 12.29 4.28
C PHE A 71 -4.23 12.30 3.93
N GLY A 72 -4.94 11.18 4.13
CA GLY A 72 -6.38 11.07 3.90
C GLY A 72 -7.18 12.04 4.77
N VAL A 73 -6.87 12.12 6.07
CA VAL A 73 -7.51 13.08 6.98
C VAL A 73 -7.13 14.52 6.65
N MET A 74 -5.84 14.79 6.37
CA MET A 74 -5.39 16.14 6.00
C MET A 74 -6.06 16.63 4.72
N LEU A 75 -6.10 15.80 3.67
CA LEU A 75 -6.77 16.11 2.42
C LEU A 75 -8.29 16.21 2.60
N SER A 76 -8.91 15.38 3.45
CA SER A 76 -10.33 15.48 3.76
C SER A 76 -10.65 16.83 4.40
N GLY A 77 -9.90 17.26 5.42
CA GLY A 77 -10.09 18.57 6.05
C GLY A 77 -9.87 19.73 5.07
N LEU A 78 -8.88 19.62 4.17
CA LEU A 78 -8.58 20.66 3.20
C LEU A 78 -9.60 20.74 2.05
N LEU A 79 -10.04 19.60 1.51
CA LEU A 79 -10.95 19.53 0.36
C LEU A 79 -12.42 19.71 0.73
N LEU A 80 -12.86 19.12 1.86
CA LEU A 80 -14.25 19.25 2.32
C LEU A 80 -14.45 20.47 3.23
N GLY A 81 -13.39 21.07 3.77
CA GLY A 81 -13.48 22.21 4.69
C GLY A 81 -14.11 21.88 6.04
N GLU A 82 -14.19 20.59 6.39
CA GLU A 82 -14.84 20.14 7.63
C GLU A 82 -13.96 20.37 8.86
N SER A 83 -14.62 20.73 9.98
CA SER A 83 -13.96 20.88 11.26
C SER A 83 -13.53 19.51 11.78
N LEU A 84 -12.21 19.26 11.83
CA LEU A 84 -11.64 18.02 12.33
C LEU A 84 -12.01 17.84 13.81
N HIS A 85 -12.94 16.92 14.07
CA HIS A 85 -13.45 16.65 15.41
C HIS A 85 -12.40 15.93 16.28
N LEU A 86 -12.52 16.03 17.61
CA LEU A 86 -11.52 15.52 18.55
C LEU A 86 -11.23 14.01 18.38
N PHE A 87 -12.23 13.23 17.95
CA PHE A 87 -12.09 11.81 17.66
C PHE A 87 -11.16 11.53 16.47
N ILE A 88 -11.15 12.39 15.46
CA ILE A 88 -10.26 12.25 14.29
C ILE A 88 -8.81 12.50 14.74
N LEU A 89 -8.59 13.52 15.57
CA LEU A 89 -7.31 13.79 16.21
C LEU A 89 -6.84 12.58 17.01
N LEU A 90 -7.67 12.01 17.89
CA LEU A 90 -7.34 10.80 18.66
C LEU A 90 -6.98 9.60 17.77
N GLY A 91 -7.77 9.36 16.71
CA GLY A 91 -7.48 8.31 15.75
C GLY A 91 -6.15 8.53 15.03
N LEU A 92 -5.84 9.77 14.65
CA LEU A 92 -4.59 10.14 14.00
C LEU A 92 -3.39 9.95 14.93
N THR A 93 -3.52 10.29 16.22
CA THR A 93 -2.48 10.02 17.24
C THR A 93 -2.27 8.52 17.44
N LEU A 94 -3.34 7.72 17.45
CA LEU A 94 -3.26 6.27 17.60
C LEU A 94 -2.57 5.63 16.39
N VAL A 95 -2.93 6.06 15.18
CA VAL A 95 -2.25 5.66 13.93
C VAL A 95 -0.78 6.02 14.01
N ALA A 96 -0.45 7.29 14.30
CA ALA A 96 0.93 7.77 14.45
C ALA A 96 1.72 6.93 15.47
N GLY A 97 1.13 6.61 16.61
CA GLY A 97 1.70 5.71 17.61
C GLY A 97 1.95 4.31 17.08
N GLY A 98 1.00 3.73 16.34
CA GLY A 98 1.15 2.46 15.64
C GLY A 98 2.32 2.46 14.64
N ILE A 99 2.49 3.54 13.87
CA ILE A 99 3.64 3.70 12.96
C ILE A 99 4.94 3.66 13.74
N LEU A 100 5.05 4.41 14.84
CA LEU A 100 6.27 4.46 15.65
C LEU A 100 6.62 3.10 16.27
N ILE A 101 5.62 2.34 16.69
CA ILE A 101 5.82 1.00 17.26
C ILE A 101 6.29 0.02 16.17
N VAL A 102 5.67 0.03 14.98
CA VAL A 102 6.03 -0.86 13.88
C VAL A 102 7.36 -0.47 13.21
N ASN A 103 7.66 0.83 13.12
CA ASN A 103 8.92 1.34 12.58
C ASN A 103 10.11 1.05 13.52
N ARG A 104 9.85 0.72 14.79
CA ARG A 104 10.85 0.19 15.72
C ARG A 104 11.12 -1.29 15.46
N GLU A 105 11.71 -1.61 14.32
CA GLU A 105 12.47 -2.85 14.17
C GLU A 105 13.97 -2.56 14.35
N PRO A 106 14.69 -3.48 15.01
CA PRO A 106 16.02 -3.24 15.51
C PRO A 106 16.99 -3.10 14.34
N GLU A 107 17.85 -2.10 14.43
CA GLU A 107 19.10 -2.04 13.69
C GLU A 107 19.97 -3.25 14.07
N LYS A 108 19.67 -4.43 13.51
CA LYS A 108 20.53 -5.61 13.57
C LYS A 108 20.75 -6.13 12.16
N SER A 109 21.77 -5.58 11.51
CA SER A 109 22.97 -6.37 11.19
C SER A 109 23.94 -5.53 10.36
N SER A 110 24.60 -4.59 11.02
CA SER A 110 25.95 -4.19 10.65
C SER A 110 26.89 -4.79 11.67
N ARG A 111 27.19 -6.10 11.55
CA ARG A 111 28.31 -6.84 12.17
C ARG A 111 28.07 -8.34 12.03
N GLU A 112 28.37 -8.90 10.86
CA GLU A 112 29.03 -10.20 10.68
C GLU A 112 28.95 -10.59 9.21
N LYS A 113 30.03 -10.28 8.47
CA LYS A 113 30.64 -11.16 7.47
C LYS A 113 31.86 -10.43 6.91
N HIS A 114 32.86 -10.28 7.77
CA HIS A 114 34.24 -10.16 7.33
C HIS A 114 35.11 -11.25 7.99
N PRO A 115 34.96 -12.54 7.60
CA PRO A 115 36.03 -13.52 7.76
C PRO A 115 36.68 -13.80 6.40
N ALA A 116 37.12 -12.77 5.66
CA ALA A 116 37.98 -12.96 4.48
C ALA A 116 39.44 -12.56 4.74
N ALA A 117 39.72 -11.84 5.83
CA ALA A 117 41.08 -11.44 6.21
C ALA A 117 41.88 -12.53 6.94
N VAL A 118 41.24 -13.64 7.34
CA VAL A 118 41.90 -14.76 8.03
C VAL A 118 42.53 -15.74 7.03
N PHE A 119 41.97 -15.89 5.83
CA PHE A 119 42.44 -16.89 4.86
C PHE A 119 43.73 -16.49 4.11
N VAL A 120 44.13 -15.22 4.13
CA VAL A 120 45.32 -14.71 3.42
C VAL A 120 46.60 -14.83 4.25
N ARG A 121 46.51 -15.08 5.57
CA ARG A 121 47.69 -15.22 6.44
C ARG A 121 48.32 -16.62 6.45
N GLU A 122 47.61 -17.64 5.99
CA GLU A 122 48.05 -19.05 6.08
C GLU A 122 48.72 -19.60 4.81
N THR A 123 48.74 -18.84 3.70
CA THR A 123 49.17 -19.35 2.38
C THR A 123 50.40 -18.64 1.79
N ARG A 124 51.16 -17.89 2.61
CA ARG A 124 52.50 -17.47 2.19
C ARG A 124 53.52 -18.56 2.55
N PRO A 125 54.23 -19.13 1.55
CA PRO A 125 55.31 -20.09 1.76
C PRO A 125 56.53 -19.47 2.45
#